data_AF-A0A945ZR29-F1
#
_entry.id   AF-A0A945ZR29-F1
#
_cell.length_a   1.000
_cell.length_b   1.000
_cell.length_c   1.000
_cell.angle_alpha   90.00
_cell.angle_beta   90.00
_cell.angle_gamma   90.00
#
_symmetry.space_group_name_H-M   'P 1'
#
loop_
_entity.id
_entity.type
_entity.pdbx_description
1 polymer ?
#
loop_
_entity_poly.entity_id
_entity_poly.type
_entity_poly.pdbx_seq_one_letter_code
_entity_poly.pdbx_strand_id
1 'polypeptide(L)'
;MKTIVSKYVLAVAACVAVLNVGAQEDNYVPNGSFENSDLRKLKSQGQLEEFTENWFSATEAPLDLYAEGMKSEKVNIPNNIYGSQEANDGVCYAGFRAFSKDPKLSRTYFEVALDSELEKNQLYCVSFDISLSDLSRYAVNGVGAYLSDRKIEQGNTGVL
;
A
#
# COMPACT_ATOMS: atom_id res chain seq x y z
N MET A 1 -2.49 30.58 -72.94
CA MET A 1 -2.46 29.18 -73.43
C MET A 1 -1.83 28.33 -72.33
N LYS A 2 -2.67 27.53 -71.64
CA LYS A 2 -2.48 26.23 -70.92
C LYS A 2 -1.04 25.87 -70.45
N THR A 3 -0.77 25.42 -69.22
CA THR A 3 -1.30 24.24 -68.47
C THR A 3 -0.71 24.32 -67.04
N ILE A 4 -1.43 24.36 -65.90
CA ILE A 4 -2.24 23.36 -65.17
C ILE A 4 -1.47 22.09 -64.68
N VAL A 5 -1.34 22.00 -63.35
CA VAL A 5 -0.99 20.90 -62.41
C VAL A 5 0.38 20.19 -62.45
N SER A 6 1.06 20.20 -61.30
CA SER A 6 1.36 18.95 -60.54
C SER A 6 1.67 19.32 -59.08
N LYS A 7 0.67 19.28 -58.21
CA LYS A 7 0.36 18.17 -57.27
C LYS A 7 1.26 18.17 -56.02
N TYR A 8 0.68 18.72 -54.96
CA TYR A 8 0.73 18.22 -53.58
C TYR A 8 2.09 17.81 -53.03
N VAL A 9 2.72 18.71 -52.27
CA VAL A 9 3.29 18.31 -50.98
C VAL A 9 2.95 19.40 -49.97
N LEU A 10 1.72 19.34 -49.43
CA LEU A 10 1.42 20.02 -48.17
C LEU A 10 2.24 19.30 -47.10
N ALA A 11 3.36 19.88 -46.70
CA ALA A 11 4.02 19.49 -45.46
C ALA A 11 3.25 20.12 -44.30
N VAL A 12 2.11 19.51 -43.93
CA VAL A 12 1.51 19.77 -42.62
C VAL A 12 2.38 19.04 -41.60
N ALA A 13 3.39 19.75 -41.09
CA ALA A 13 4.09 19.32 -39.90
C ALA A 13 3.13 19.49 -38.71
N ALA A 14 2.21 18.54 -38.55
CA ALA A 14 1.49 18.37 -37.30
C ALA A 14 2.52 17.93 -36.26
N CYS A 15 3.05 18.90 -35.50
CA CYS A 15 3.72 18.61 -34.25
C CYS A 15 2.68 18.01 -33.31
N VAL A 16 2.54 16.69 -33.35
CA VAL A 16 1.91 15.94 -32.27
C VAL A 16 2.89 16.06 -31.11
N ALA A 17 2.73 17.12 -30.31
CA ALA A 17 3.24 17.13 -28.96
C ALA A 17 2.50 15.99 -28.26
N VAL A 18 3.14 14.82 -28.19
CA VAL A 18 2.75 13.79 -27.25
C VAL A 18 2.96 14.44 -25.90
N LEU A 19 1.89 14.96 -25.33
CA LEU A 19 1.87 15.29 -23.92
C LEU A 19 2.17 13.97 -23.24
N ASN A 20 3.36 13.84 -22.68
CA ASN A 20 3.61 12.88 -21.63
C ASN A 20 2.63 13.26 -20.52
N VAL A 21 1.45 12.62 -20.53
CA VAL A 21 0.62 12.53 -19.34
C VAL A 21 1.41 11.60 -18.43
N GLY A 22 2.38 12.18 -17.72
CA GLY A 22 2.99 11.53 -16.57
C GLY A 22 1.86 11.31 -15.60
N ALA A 23 1.38 10.07 -15.50
CA ALA A 23 0.62 9.62 -14.35
C ALA A 23 1.52 9.86 -13.12
N GLN A 24 1.01 10.64 -12.17
CA GLN A 24 1.52 10.87 -10.80
C GLN A 24 3.02 10.57 -10.61
N GLU A 25 3.88 11.59 -10.74
CA GLU A 25 5.34 11.43 -10.62
C GLU A 25 5.79 10.97 -9.22
N ASP A 26 4.99 11.23 -8.18
CA ASP A 26 5.31 10.89 -6.79
C ASP A 26 4.13 10.18 -6.10
N ASN A 27 4.40 9.03 -5.49
CA ASN A 27 3.44 8.36 -4.61
C ASN A 27 3.28 9.20 -3.33
N TYR A 28 2.05 9.56 -2.99
CA TYR A 28 1.73 10.35 -1.79
C TYR A 28 1.92 9.54 -0.51
N VAL A 29 1.93 8.20 -0.62
CA VAL A 29 2.10 7.29 0.51
C VAL A 29 3.60 7.07 0.75
N PRO A 30 4.18 7.63 1.82
CA PRO A 30 5.55 7.33 2.18
C PRO A 30 5.68 5.85 2.59
N ASN A 31 6.83 5.25 2.24
CA ASN A 31 7.17 3.88 2.62
C ASN A 31 6.07 2.85 2.29
N GLY A 32 5.42 2.96 1.12
CA GLY A 32 4.28 2.11 0.74
C GLY A 32 4.57 0.61 0.65
N SER A 33 5.84 0.21 0.49
CA SER A 33 6.30 -1.18 0.49
C SER A 33 6.81 -1.67 1.85
N PHE A 34 6.85 -0.82 2.88
CA PHE A 34 7.39 -1.10 4.22
C PHE A 34 8.91 -1.35 4.28
N GLU A 35 9.62 -1.24 3.17
CA GLU A 35 11.06 -1.54 3.07
C GLU A 35 11.96 -0.60 3.87
N ASN A 36 11.48 0.60 4.18
CA ASN A 36 12.18 1.48 5.13
C ASN A 36 11.92 1.03 6.57
N SER A 37 12.59 -0.07 6.94
CA SER A 37 12.45 -0.74 8.24
C SER A 37 13.77 -1.26 8.82
N ASP A 38 13.96 -1.17 10.15
CA ASP A 38 15.07 -1.86 10.86
C ASP A 38 14.69 -3.30 11.23
N LEU A 39 14.77 -4.18 10.24
CA LEU A 39 14.36 -5.58 10.35
C LEU A 39 15.25 -6.42 11.28
N ARG A 40 16.45 -5.96 11.65
CA ARG A 40 17.46 -6.77 12.36
C ARG A 40 16.99 -7.29 13.72
N LYS A 41 16.02 -6.60 14.32
CA LYS A 41 15.50 -6.87 15.67
C LYS A 41 14.07 -7.41 15.68
N LEU A 42 13.44 -7.56 14.51
CA LEU A 42 12.10 -8.12 14.39
C LEU A 42 12.06 -9.57 14.87
N LYS A 43 11.17 -9.87 15.82
CA LYS A 43 11.11 -11.18 16.50
C LYS A 43 9.69 -11.69 16.71
N SER A 44 8.71 -10.79 16.78
CA SER A 44 7.32 -11.13 17.03
C SER A 44 6.37 -10.28 16.21
N GLN A 45 5.16 -10.79 16.10
CA GLN A 45 3.98 -10.05 15.67
C GLN A 45 3.75 -8.80 16.53
N GLY A 46 3.06 -7.82 15.97
CA GLY A 46 2.77 -6.55 16.63
C GLY A 46 3.94 -5.58 16.73
N GLN A 47 5.01 -5.76 15.96
CA GLN A 47 6.22 -4.92 16.02
C GLN A 47 6.41 -3.99 14.83
N LEU A 48 5.39 -3.83 13.97
CA LEU A 48 5.53 -2.98 12.77
C LEU A 48 5.94 -1.55 13.13
N GLU A 49 5.23 -0.91 14.06
CA GLU A 49 5.51 0.47 14.49
C GLU A 49 6.86 0.66 15.17
N GLU A 50 7.44 -0.41 15.74
CA GLU A 50 8.75 -0.37 16.38
C GLU A 50 9.87 -0.27 15.34
N PHE A 51 9.65 -0.86 14.15
CA PHE A 51 10.72 -1.06 13.17
C PHE A 51 10.47 -0.42 11.82
N THR A 52 9.27 0.05 11.51
CA THR A 52 8.89 0.61 10.20
C THR A 52 8.66 2.10 10.30
N GLU A 53 9.14 2.86 9.33
CA GLU A 53 8.87 4.30 9.25
C GLU A 53 7.46 4.59 8.71
N ASN A 54 6.88 5.72 9.13
CA ASN A 54 5.64 6.35 8.66
C ASN A 54 4.31 5.64 9.00
N TRP A 55 4.30 4.32 9.12
CA TRP A 55 3.08 3.52 9.33
C TRP A 55 2.81 3.26 10.80
N PHE A 56 1.55 3.41 11.20
CA PHE A 56 1.09 3.15 12.56
C PHE A 56 -0.32 2.57 12.61
N SER A 57 -0.70 1.99 13.75
CA SER A 57 -2.03 1.45 13.94
C SER A 57 -3.02 2.56 14.29
N ALA A 58 -4.14 2.60 13.58
CA ALA A 58 -5.27 3.46 13.94
C ALA A 58 -6.09 2.89 15.12
N THR A 59 -5.74 1.69 15.60
CA THR A 59 -6.36 1.04 16.76
C THR A 59 -5.31 0.70 17.80
N GLU A 60 -5.74 0.36 19.02
CA GLU A 60 -4.78 -0.03 20.09
C GLU A 60 -4.14 -1.40 19.81
N ALA A 61 -4.69 -2.18 18.88
CA ALA A 61 -4.12 -3.46 18.50
C ALA A 61 -2.95 -3.23 17.51
N PRO A 62 -1.75 -3.76 17.80
CA PRO A 62 -0.57 -3.47 17.00
C PRO A 62 -0.60 -4.21 15.67
N LEU A 63 0.16 -3.70 14.70
CA LEU A 63 0.29 -4.23 13.35
C LEU A 63 1.50 -5.17 13.24
N ASP A 64 1.38 -6.16 12.35
CA ASP A 64 2.43 -7.16 12.14
C ASP A 64 3.34 -6.76 10.99
N LEU A 65 4.63 -7.08 11.13
CA LEU A 65 5.63 -7.01 10.07
C LEU A 65 6.27 -8.39 9.91
N TYR A 66 6.50 -8.79 8.66
CA TYR A 66 7.13 -10.05 8.28
C TYR A 66 8.28 -9.78 7.32
N ALA A 67 9.41 -10.46 7.48
CA ALA A 67 10.62 -10.19 6.70
C ALA A 67 11.48 -11.43 6.44
N GLU A 68 12.33 -11.35 5.42
CA GLU A 68 13.31 -12.39 5.09
C GLU A 68 14.44 -12.47 6.12
N GLY A 69 14.94 -13.68 6.36
CA GLY A 69 16.14 -13.90 7.19
C GLY A 69 15.91 -13.67 8.68
N MET A 70 14.66 -13.67 9.15
CA MET A 70 14.35 -13.52 10.56
C MET A 70 14.65 -14.80 11.33
N LYS A 71 15.28 -14.67 12.50
CA LYS A 71 15.56 -15.82 13.38
C LYS A 71 14.30 -16.45 13.97
N SER A 72 13.22 -15.67 14.06
CA SER A 72 11.94 -16.11 14.59
C SER A 72 11.05 -16.55 13.44
N GLU A 73 10.69 -17.84 13.42
CA GLU A 73 9.74 -18.40 12.45
C GLU A 73 8.36 -17.73 12.52
N LYS A 74 8.05 -16.97 13.57
CA LYS A 74 6.76 -16.26 13.67
C LYS A 74 6.61 -15.12 12.67
N VAL A 75 7.73 -14.55 12.23
CA VAL A 75 7.80 -13.34 11.42
C VAL A 75 8.72 -13.49 10.22
N ASN A 76 9.29 -14.68 10.03
CA ASN A 76 10.11 -14.98 8.87
C ASN A 76 9.24 -15.17 7.63
N ILE A 77 9.76 -14.81 6.47
CA ILE A 77 9.14 -15.16 5.17
C ILE A 77 10.10 -16.06 4.38
N PRO A 78 9.58 -16.95 3.50
CA PRO A 78 8.18 -17.09 3.13
C PRO A 78 7.27 -17.69 4.21
N ASN A 79 7.82 -18.53 5.10
CA ASN A 79 7.02 -19.29 6.06
C ASN A 79 6.91 -18.62 7.43
N ASN A 80 5.68 -18.35 7.86
CA ASN A 80 5.34 -17.91 9.22
C ASN A 80 4.10 -18.65 9.77
N ILE A 81 3.62 -18.22 10.95
CA ILE A 81 2.49 -18.86 11.62
C ILE A 81 1.14 -18.69 10.91
N TYR A 82 1.07 -17.88 9.85
CA TYR A 82 -0.14 -17.66 9.06
C TYR A 82 -0.08 -18.27 7.66
N GLY A 83 1.03 -18.88 7.26
CA GLY A 83 1.17 -19.55 5.96
C GLY A 83 2.52 -19.32 5.31
N SER A 84 2.54 -19.46 3.98
CA SER A 84 3.70 -19.25 3.13
C SER A 84 3.42 -18.11 2.14
N GLN A 85 4.12 -16.99 2.26
CA GLN A 85 3.96 -15.83 1.38
C GLN A 85 5.32 -15.18 1.14
N GLU A 86 5.71 -15.03 -0.13
CA GLU A 86 6.85 -14.20 -0.51
C GLU A 86 6.45 -12.71 -0.50
N ALA A 87 7.41 -11.82 -0.28
CA ALA A 87 7.17 -10.39 -0.43
C ALA A 87 6.83 -10.05 -1.90
N ASN A 88 5.85 -9.17 -2.09
CA ASN A 88 5.48 -8.69 -3.43
C ASN A 88 6.54 -7.73 -4.00
N ASP A 89 7.19 -6.98 -3.12
CA ASP A 89 8.32 -6.11 -3.40
C ASP A 89 9.33 -6.22 -2.26
N GLY A 90 10.62 -6.02 -2.55
CA GLY A 90 11.68 -5.99 -1.54
C GLY A 90 11.81 -7.28 -0.72
N VAL A 91 11.95 -7.14 0.60
CA VAL A 91 12.26 -8.24 1.54
C VAL A 91 11.29 -8.35 2.71
N CYS A 92 10.23 -7.52 2.75
CA CYS A 92 9.25 -7.56 3.82
C CYS A 92 7.82 -7.24 3.35
N TYR A 93 6.84 -7.55 4.19
CA TYR A 93 5.46 -7.10 4.03
C TYR A 93 4.77 -6.98 5.39
N ALA A 94 3.69 -6.20 5.42
CA ALA A 94 2.89 -6.01 6.62
C ALA A 94 1.67 -6.95 6.67
N GLY A 95 1.21 -7.27 7.88
CA GLY A 95 0.00 -8.06 8.12
C GLY A 95 -1.00 -7.35 9.02
N PHE A 96 -2.29 -7.60 8.77
CA PHE A 96 -3.38 -7.07 9.57
C PHE A 96 -4.53 -8.06 9.73
N ARG A 97 -5.35 -7.82 10.75
CA ARG A 97 -6.53 -8.63 11.04
C ARG A 97 -7.79 -7.89 10.61
N ALA A 98 -8.36 -8.31 9.48
CA ALA A 98 -9.63 -7.75 9.00
C ALA A 98 -10.87 -8.30 9.74
N PHE A 99 -10.81 -9.52 10.28
CA PHE A 99 -11.96 -10.13 10.97
C PHE A 99 -11.53 -11.22 11.97
N SER A 100 -12.27 -11.33 13.06
CA SER A 100 -12.17 -12.43 14.03
C SER A 100 -13.52 -12.67 14.70
N LYS A 101 -13.79 -13.93 15.06
CA LYS A 101 -14.87 -14.28 16.00
C LYS A 101 -14.42 -14.31 17.46
N ASP A 102 -13.10 -14.35 17.69
CA ASP A 102 -12.54 -14.28 19.04
C ASP A 102 -12.59 -12.82 19.52
N PRO A 103 -13.34 -12.51 20.59
CA PRO A 103 -13.46 -11.15 21.12
C PRO A 103 -12.14 -10.59 21.67
N LYS A 104 -11.13 -11.43 21.90
CA LYS A 104 -9.78 -10.99 22.31
C LYS A 104 -8.91 -10.53 21.15
N LEU A 105 -9.32 -10.85 19.92
CA LEU A 105 -8.57 -10.53 18.71
C LEU A 105 -9.28 -9.40 17.97
N SER A 106 -8.90 -8.17 18.31
CA SER A 106 -9.43 -6.97 17.67
C SER A 106 -9.02 -6.88 16.19
N ARG A 107 -9.87 -6.20 15.41
CA ARG A 107 -9.52 -5.75 14.06
C ARG A 107 -8.43 -4.68 14.13
N THR A 108 -7.52 -4.70 13.18
CA THR A 108 -6.44 -3.70 13.06
C THR A 108 -6.61 -2.91 11.77
N TYR A 109 -6.21 -1.64 11.79
CA TYR A 109 -6.22 -0.75 10.64
C TYR A 109 -4.88 -0.03 10.54
N PHE A 110 -4.35 0.05 9.34
CA PHE A 110 -3.17 0.84 9.05
C PHE A 110 -3.54 2.31 8.90
N GLU A 111 -2.65 3.18 9.36
CA GLU A 111 -2.69 4.61 9.11
C GLU A 111 -1.30 5.11 8.73
N VAL A 112 -1.28 6.08 7.82
CA VAL A 112 -0.09 6.75 7.31
C VAL A 112 -0.44 8.18 6.97
N ALA A 113 0.43 9.12 7.34
CA ALA A 113 0.31 10.50 6.88
C ALA A 113 0.82 10.59 5.44
N LEU A 114 0.03 11.17 4.54
CA LEU A 114 0.47 11.43 3.18
C LEU A 114 1.55 12.52 3.19
N ASP A 115 2.53 12.41 2.28
CA ASP A 115 3.63 13.39 2.15
C ASP A 115 3.14 14.76 1.66
N SER A 116 1.92 14.84 1.12
CA SER A 116 1.31 16.07 0.63
C SER A 116 -0.21 16.04 0.81
N GLU A 117 -0.79 17.23 1.01
CA GLU A 117 -2.23 17.40 1.08
C GLU A 117 -2.90 17.08 -0.26
N LEU A 118 -4.13 16.57 -0.18
CA LEU A 118 -4.94 16.31 -1.38
C LEU A 118 -5.54 17.63 -1.89
N GLU A 119 -5.47 17.82 -3.21
CA GLU A 119 -6.02 18.99 -3.87
C GLU A 119 -7.50 18.82 -4.17
N LYS A 120 -8.25 19.91 -4.02
CA LYS A 120 -9.67 19.94 -4.33
C LYS A 120 -9.90 19.69 -5.83
N ASN A 121 -10.91 18.87 -6.14
CA ASN A 121 -11.32 18.50 -7.50
C ASN A 121 -10.29 17.69 -8.31
N GLN A 122 -9.38 16.98 -7.65
CA GLN A 122 -8.50 16.00 -8.29
C GLN A 122 -9.02 14.57 -8.15
N LEU A 123 -8.65 13.71 -9.11
CA LEU A 123 -8.90 12.27 -9.06
C LEU A 123 -7.61 11.57 -8.61
N TYR A 124 -7.70 10.82 -7.52
CA TYR A 124 -6.59 10.03 -6.98
C TYR A 124 -6.86 8.53 -7.18
N CYS A 125 -5.81 7.78 -7.49
CA CYS A 125 -5.83 6.33 -7.53
C CYS A 125 -5.20 5.78 -6.25
N VAL A 126 -5.93 4.92 -5.54
CA VAL A 126 -5.41 4.20 -4.37
C VAL A 126 -5.37 2.72 -4.73
N SER A 127 -4.19 2.12 -4.60
CA SER A 127 -3.96 0.71 -4.90
C SER A 127 -3.18 0.05 -3.78
N PHE A 128 -3.45 -1.22 -3.55
CA PHE A 128 -2.76 -2.07 -2.58
C PHE A 128 -2.71 -3.50 -3.11
N ASP A 129 -1.63 -4.20 -2.81
CA ASP A 129 -1.50 -5.64 -3.01
C ASP A 129 -1.88 -6.35 -1.71
N ILE A 130 -2.90 -7.20 -1.77
CA ILE A 130 -3.41 -7.93 -0.61
C ILE A 130 -3.45 -9.41 -0.92
N SER A 131 -2.87 -10.20 -0.02
CA SER A 131 -2.98 -11.66 -0.02
C SER A 131 -3.74 -12.11 1.23
N LEU A 132 -4.68 -13.04 1.04
CA LEU A 132 -5.33 -13.72 2.17
C LEU A 132 -4.37 -14.78 2.69
N SER A 133 -4.00 -14.71 3.97
CA SER A 133 -3.11 -15.71 4.58
C SER A 133 -3.64 -17.13 4.41
N ASP A 134 -2.76 -18.07 4.04
CA ASP A 134 -3.14 -19.47 3.74
C ASP A 134 -3.89 -20.16 4.88
N LEU A 135 -3.52 -19.84 6.13
CA LEU A 135 -4.13 -20.41 7.32
C LEU A 135 -5.30 -19.57 7.85
N SER A 136 -5.75 -18.56 7.11
CA SER A 136 -6.91 -17.77 7.48
C SER A 136 -8.19 -18.59 7.39
N ARG A 137 -8.99 -18.55 8.47
CA ARG A 137 -10.32 -19.19 8.51
C ARG A 137 -11.40 -18.36 7.82
N TYR A 138 -11.18 -17.06 7.69
CA TYR A 138 -12.19 -16.11 7.22
C TYR A 138 -11.57 -15.12 6.22
N ALA A 139 -12.37 -14.69 5.25
CA ALA A 139 -12.04 -13.63 4.33
C ALA A 139 -13.07 -12.50 4.44
N VAL A 140 -12.67 -11.30 4.03
CA VAL A 140 -13.57 -10.14 3.88
C VAL A 140 -13.55 -9.69 2.43
N ASN A 141 -14.66 -9.13 1.94
CA ASN A 141 -14.81 -8.66 0.56
C ASN A 141 -14.83 -7.12 0.45
N GLY A 142 -14.31 -6.41 1.45
CA GLY A 142 -14.37 -4.95 1.54
C GLY A 142 -13.15 -4.37 2.24
N VAL A 143 -11.97 -4.56 1.65
CA VAL A 143 -10.77 -3.81 2.06
C VAL A 143 -10.70 -2.54 1.21
N GLY A 144 -10.45 -1.41 1.85
CA GLY A 144 -10.35 -0.11 1.22
C GLY A 144 -9.59 0.86 2.10
N ALA A 145 -9.50 2.11 1.64
CA ALA A 145 -8.85 3.20 2.35
C ALA A 145 -9.86 4.29 2.72
N TYR A 146 -9.64 4.92 3.87
CA TYR A 146 -10.36 6.12 4.30
C TYR A 146 -9.37 7.29 4.33
N LEU A 147 -9.67 8.37 3.62
CA LEU A 147 -8.85 9.57 3.56
C LEU A 147 -9.42 10.62 4.52
N SER A 148 -8.58 11.18 5.37
CA SER A 148 -8.96 12.16 6.39
C SER A 148 -8.03 13.37 6.40
N ASP A 149 -8.53 14.49 6.90
CA ASP A 149 -7.77 15.73 7.13
C ASP A 149 -7.08 15.76 8.51
N ARG A 150 -7.24 14.68 9.29
CA ARG A 150 -6.71 14.54 10.64
C ARG A 150 -6.34 13.10 10.94
N LYS A 151 -5.43 12.93 11.90
CA LYS A 151 -5.09 11.62 12.46
C LYS A 151 -6.31 10.96 13.09
N ILE A 152 -6.48 9.67 12.88
CA ILE A 152 -7.55 8.89 13.50
C ILE A 152 -7.00 8.16 14.73
N GLU A 153 -7.62 8.41 15.88
CA GLU A 153 -7.30 7.68 17.11
C GLU A 153 -8.61 7.11 17.66
N GLN A 154 -8.78 5.79 17.56
CA GLN A 154 -9.93 5.10 18.14
C GLN A 154 -9.51 4.02 19.13
N GLY A 155 -10.26 3.93 20.24
CA GLY A 155 -10.24 2.74 21.09
C GLY A 155 -10.78 1.53 20.31
N ASN A 156 -10.44 0.31 20.74
CA ASN A 156 -10.77 -0.97 20.09
C ASN A 156 -12.28 -1.28 19.93
N THR A 157 -13.03 -0.46 19.19
CA THR A 157 -14.47 -0.63 18.87
C THR A 157 -14.69 -1.35 17.54
N GLY A 158 -13.61 -1.63 16.80
CA GLY A 158 -13.61 -2.49 15.63
C GLY A 158 -14.16 -1.88 14.34
N VAL A 159 -14.48 -0.58 14.31
CA VAL A 159 -15.08 0.07 13.14
C VAL A 159 -14.47 1.45 12.91
N LEU A 160 -13.66 1.57 11.85
CA LEU A 160 -13.46 2.82 11.13
C LEU A 160 -14.53 2.97 10.05
#